data_AF-A0A531M554-F1
#
_entry.id   AF-A0A531M554-F1
#
_cell.length_a   1.000
_cell.length_b   1.000
_cell.length_c   1.000
_cell.angle_alpha   90.00
_cell.angle_beta   90.00
_cell.angle_gamma   90.00
#
_symmetry.space_group_name_H-M   'P 1'
#
loop_
_entity.id
_entity.type
_entity.pdbx_description
1 polymer ?
#
loop_
_entity_poly.entity_id
_entity_poly.type
_entity_poly.pdbx_seq_one_letter_code
_entity_poly.pdbx_strand_id
1 'polypeptide(L)'
;LPEDMLTSEVEAPKALPHTPVETYPGEAELDTLGTLLVGAKRPFVILGGTRWNADAVTRMHEIAETWSLPVGCSFRRQMLFDHLHPNYAGDVGIGINPKLAAAIKQADVVLLIGGRMGEMPSSDYTLLKSPYPDQALVHVHADAGELGRVYRPTLAINASPAA
;
A
#
# COMPACT_ATOMS: atom_id res chain seq x y z
N LEU A 1 -22.23 -1.21 -23.29
CA LEU A 1 -23.21 -0.33 -23.94
C LEU A 1 -22.94 -0.34 -25.44
N PRO A 2 -23.96 -0.46 -26.29
CA PRO A 2 -23.84 -0.16 -27.71
C PRO A 2 -23.29 1.26 -27.95
N GLU A 3 -22.56 1.47 -29.04
CA GLU A 3 -21.88 2.75 -29.33
C GLU A 3 -22.86 3.92 -29.53
N ASP A 4 -23.98 3.66 -30.21
CA ASP A 4 -25.09 4.59 -30.43
C ASP A 4 -25.72 5.09 -29.11
N MET A 5 -25.62 4.29 -28.06
CA MET A 5 -26.13 4.64 -26.74
C MET A 5 -25.15 5.47 -25.90
N LEU A 6 -23.90 5.64 -26.34
CA LEU A 6 -22.92 6.49 -25.66
C LEU A 6 -23.08 7.98 -26.02
N THR A 7 -23.74 8.30 -27.14
CA THR A 7 -23.88 9.66 -27.68
C THR A 7 -25.30 10.19 -27.64
N SER A 8 -26.28 9.33 -27.39
CA SER A 8 -27.69 9.71 -27.28
C SER A 8 -27.92 10.56 -26.02
N GLU A 9 -28.47 11.76 -26.20
CA GLU A 9 -28.91 12.59 -25.09
C GLU A 9 -30.18 12.00 -24.45
N VAL A 10 -30.20 11.95 -23.12
CA VAL A 10 -31.33 11.43 -22.35
C VAL A 10 -31.57 12.29 -21.13
N GLU A 11 -32.82 12.42 -20.71
CA GLU A 11 -33.13 12.95 -19.38
C GLU A 11 -32.71 11.92 -18.33
N ALA A 12 -31.83 12.33 -17.41
CA ALA A 12 -31.32 11.49 -16.35
C ALA A 12 -31.40 12.21 -15.00
N PRO A 13 -31.64 11.47 -13.90
CA PRO A 13 -31.55 12.05 -12.56
C PRO A 13 -30.10 12.52 -12.31
N LYS A 14 -29.97 13.57 -11.50
CA LYS A 14 -28.65 14.02 -11.04
C LYS A 14 -27.95 12.87 -10.32
N ALA A 15 -26.77 12.50 -10.81
CA ALA A 15 -25.94 11.49 -10.16
C ALA A 15 -25.58 11.96 -8.75
N LEU A 16 -25.86 11.10 -7.77
CA LEU A 16 -25.33 11.28 -6.42
C LEU A 16 -23.92 10.69 -6.37
N PRO A 17 -22.97 11.34 -5.68
CA PRO A 17 -21.65 10.77 -5.49
C PRO A 17 -21.76 9.50 -4.63
N HIS A 18 -20.94 8.51 -4.95
CA HIS A 18 -20.74 7.38 -4.05
C HIS A 18 -20.03 7.87 -2.77
N THR A 19 -20.65 7.65 -1.61
CA THR A 19 -20.02 7.90 -0.31
C THR A 19 -19.37 6.60 0.17
N PRO A 20 -18.04 6.50 0.17
CA PRO A 20 -17.39 5.30 0.63
C PRO A 20 -17.56 5.15 2.14
N VAL A 21 -17.76 3.91 2.59
CA VAL A 21 -17.68 3.57 4.01
C VAL A 21 -16.20 3.57 4.39
N GLU A 22 -15.85 4.32 5.43
CA GLU A 22 -14.50 4.30 6.00
C GLU A 22 -14.34 3.14 6.98
N THR A 23 -13.13 2.59 6.99
CA THR A 23 -12.70 1.57 7.94
C THR A 23 -11.44 2.08 8.62
N TYR A 24 -11.35 1.84 9.92
CA TYR A 24 -10.31 2.37 10.78
C TYR A 24 -9.58 1.21 11.46
N PRO A 25 -8.26 1.33 11.68
CA PRO A 25 -7.52 0.33 12.43
C PRO A 25 -8.03 0.26 13.87
N GLY A 26 -8.15 -0.94 14.41
CA GLY A 26 -8.41 -1.14 15.84
C GLY A 26 -7.18 -0.87 16.70
N GLU A 27 -7.36 -0.47 17.96
CA GLU A 27 -6.25 -0.21 18.90
C GLU A 27 -5.30 -1.42 19.02
N ALA A 28 -5.85 -2.63 19.14
CA ALA A 28 -5.04 -3.85 19.23
C ALA A 28 -4.18 -4.11 17.97
N GLU A 29 -4.67 -3.70 16.79
CA GLU A 29 -3.92 -3.82 15.54
C GLU A 29 -2.77 -2.81 15.50
N LEU A 30 -3.01 -1.58 15.96
CA LEU A 30 -1.99 -0.53 16.08
C LEU A 30 -0.91 -0.90 17.10
N ASP A 31 -1.28 -1.47 18.25
CA ASP A 31 -0.32 -1.96 19.26
C ASP A 31 0.55 -3.08 18.71
N THR A 32 -0.05 -4.00 17.94
CA THR A 32 0.68 -5.08 17.26
C THR A 32 1.62 -4.51 16.20
N LEU A 33 1.17 -3.56 15.39
CA LEU A 33 2.00 -2.86 14.40
C LEU A 33 3.18 -2.16 15.07
N GLY A 34 2.94 -1.41 16.16
CA GLY A 34 3.98 -0.75 16.93
C GLY A 34 5.02 -1.74 17.45
N THR A 35 4.58 -2.88 17.99
CA THR A 35 5.47 -3.94 18.47
C THR A 35 6.34 -4.51 17.35
N LEU A 36 5.77 -4.77 16.16
CA LEU A 36 6.51 -5.25 15.00
C LEU A 36 7.56 -4.24 14.53
N LEU A 37 7.19 -2.96 14.44
CA LEU A 37 8.08 -1.89 13.97
C LEU A 37 9.22 -1.63 14.96
N VAL A 38 8.96 -1.61 16.27
CA VAL A 38 10.01 -1.45 17.30
C VAL A 38 11.01 -2.61 17.29
N GLY A 39 10.55 -3.82 17.00
CA GLY A 39 11.42 -5.00 16.88
C GLY A 39 12.15 -5.13 15.53
N ALA A 40 11.76 -4.35 14.53
CA ALA A 40 12.30 -4.46 13.17
C ALA A 40 13.72 -3.89 13.08
N LYS A 41 14.61 -4.64 12.43
CA LYS A 41 15.98 -4.20 12.14
C LYS A 41 16.12 -3.66 10.72
N ARG A 42 15.27 -4.12 9.80
CA ARG A 42 15.25 -3.71 8.40
C ARG A 42 13.80 -3.57 7.92
N PRO A 43 13.01 -2.64 8.50
CA PRO A 43 11.65 -2.41 8.04
C PRO A 43 11.67 -1.79 6.63
N PHE A 44 10.66 -2.09 5.83
CA PHE A 44 10.47 -1.48 4.52
C PHE A 44 8.99 -1.16 4.27
N VAL A 45 8.69 0.04 3.78
CA VAL A 45 7.32 0.48 3.48
C VAL A 45 7.07 0.46 1.98
N ILE A 46 5.94 -0.09 1.56
CA ILE A 46 5.48 -0.04 0.16
C ILE A 46 4.13 0.65 0.13
N LEU A 47 4.08 1.84 -0.48
CA LEU A 47 2.85 2.62 -0.66
C LEU A 47 2.20 2.26 -1.99
N GLY A 48 0.90 1.99 -1.96
CA GLY A 48 0.16 1.64 -3.16
C GLY A 48 -1.33 1.97 -3.07
N GLY A 49 -2.06 1.54 -4.11
CA GLY A 49 -3.52 1.57 -4.08
C GLY A 49 -4.16 2.94 -4.21
N THR A 50 -5.32 3.12 -3.60
CA THR A 50 -6.14 4.34 -3.73
C THR A 50 -6.64 4.76 -2.36
N ARG A 51 -7.52 5.77 -2.30
CA ARG A 51 -8.04 6.36 -1.05
C ARG A 51 -6.97 7.10 -0.22
N TRP A 52 -5.97 7.64 -0.92
CA TRP A 52 -5.06 8.63 -0.35
C TRP A 52 -5.64 10.03 -0.58
N ASN A 53 -5.50 10.89 0.42
CA ASN A 53 -5.72 12.34 0.30
C ASN A 53 -4.41 13.07 0.65
N ALA A 54 -4.39 14.39 0.51
CA ALA A 54 -3.19 15.20 0.77
C ALA A 54 -2.70 15.03 2.22
N ASP A 55 -3.62 15.05 3.20
CA ASP A 55 -3.27 14.92 4.62
C ASP A 55 -2.65 13.55 4.93
N ALA A 56 -3.18 12.47 4.36
CA ALA A 56 -2.64 11.12 4.52
C ALA A 56 -1.23 10.99 3.93
N VAL A 57 -1.01 11.61 2.76
CA VAL A 57 0.33 11.67 2.16
C VAL A 57 1.28 12.45 3.07
N THR A 58 0.89 13.63 3.57
CA THR A 58 1.70 14.41 4.52
C THR A 58 2.04 13.62 5.78
N ARG A 59 1.06 12.98 6.42
CA ARG A 59 1.29 12.11 7.59
C ARG A 59 2.24 10.97 7.30
N MET A 60 2.17 10.37 6.11
CA MET A 60 3.10 9.31 5.74
C MET A 60 4.55 9.81 5.59
N HIS A 61 4.78 11.06 5.17
CA HIS A 61 6.11 11.67 5.20
C HIS A 61 6.60 11.80 6.65
N GLU A 62 5.78 12.37 7.54
CA GLU A 62 6.11 12.54 8.96
C GLU A 62 6.41 11.20 9.66
N ILE A 63 5.62 10.16 9.37
CA ILE A 63 5.85 8.81 9.88
C ILE A 63 7.17 8.25 9.36
N ALA A 64 7.45 8.39 8.06
CA ALA A 64 8.68 7.90 7.47
C ALA A 64 9.93 8.58 8.06
N GLU A 65 9.88 9.89 8.31
CA GLU A 65 10.94 10.63 8.99
C GLU A 65 11.11 10.17 10.44
N THR A 66 10.02 10.16 11.21
CA THR A 66 10.02 9.83 12.65
C THR A 66 10.61 8.45 12.91
N TRP A 67 10.28 7.47 12.08
CA TRP A 67 10.73 6.09 12.22
C TRP A 67 11.92 5.75 11.32
N SER A 68 12.44 6.72 10.55
CA SER A 68 13.51 6.51 9.57
C SER A 68 13.22 5.34 8.60
N LEU A 69 11.96 5.20 8.18
CA LEU A 69 11.52 4.08 7.34
C LEU A 69 11.92 4.32 5.88
N PRO A 70 12.55 3.35 5.19
CA PRO A 70 12.69 3.43 3.74
C PRO A 70 11.34 3.18 3.06
N VAL A 71 10.97 4.06 2.13
CA VAL A 71 9.65 4.06 1.48
C VAL A 71 9.78 3.84 -0.02
N GLY A 72 9.14 2.80 -0.53
CA GLY A 72 8.96 2.56 -1.96
C GLY A 72 7.54 2.85 -2.44
N CYS A 73 7.42 3.44 -3.62
CA CYS A 73 6.13 3.69 -4.26
C CYS A 73 5.81 2.60 -5.28
N SER A 74 4.64 1.96 -5.15
CA SER A 74 4.18 0.94 -6.10
C SER A 74 3.98 1.52 -7.51
N PHE A 75 4.01 0.67 -8.54
CA PHE A 75 3.77 1.08 -9.92
C PHE A 75 2.51 1.97 -10.07
N ARG A 76 2.67 3.12 -10.74
CA ARG A 76 1.65 4.18 -10.92
C ARG A 76 1.21 4.88 -9.63
N ARG A 77 2.03 4.86 -8.58
CA ARG A 77 1.77 5.48 -7.26
C ARG A 77 2.88 6.41 -6.78
N GLN A 78 3.65 6.96 -7.72
CA GLN A 78 4.72 7.93 -7.48
C GLN A 78 4.27 9.16 -6.69
N MET A 79 3.02 9.60 -6.87
CA MET A 79 2.49 10.77 -6.17
C MET A 79 2.33 10.59 -4.65
N LEU A 80 2.54 9.38 -4.12
CA LEU A 80 2.34 9.09 -2.69
C LEU A 80 3.54 9.42 -1.81
N PHE A 81 4.69 9.78 -2.41
CA PHE A 81 5.88 10.15 -1.65
C PHE A 81 6.78 11.08 -2.47
N ASP A 82 7.37 12.09 -1.84
CA ASP A 82 8.31 12.98 -2.50
C ASP A 82 9.61 12.23 -2.84
N HIS A 83 9.98 12.25 -4.12
CA HIS A 83 11.16 11.55 -4.63
C HIS A 83 12.49 12.20 -4.19
N LEU A 84 12.47 13.43 -3.69
CA LEU A 84 13.64 14.11 -3.13
C LEU A 84 13.79 13.87 -1.63
N HIS A 85 12.81 13.22 -1.01
CA HIS A 85 12.83 12.95 0.42
C HIS A 85 13.93 11.94 0.77
N PRO A 86 14.71 12.13 1.86
CA PRO A 86 15.82 11.24 2.23
C PRO A 86 15.41 9.77 2.44
N ASN A 87 14.16 9.55 2.87
CA ASN A 87 13.59 8.21 3.06
C ASN A 87 13.05 7.55 1.77
N TYR A 88 13.01 8.25 0.63
CA TYR A 88 12.52 7.65 -0.61
C TYR A 88 13.52 6.61 -1.13
N ALA A 89 13.09 5.35 -1.13
CA ALA A 89 13.90 4.21 -1.56
C ALA A 89 13.76 3.89 -3.05
N GLY A 90 12.67 4.31 -3.69
CA GLY A 90 12.48 4.20 -5.14
C GLY A 90 11.15 3.55 -5.58
N ASP A 91 11.06 3.31 -6.88
CA ASP A 91 9.87 2.76 -7.52
C ASP A 91 9.80 1.22 -7.44
N VAL A 92 8.74 0.70 -6.83
CA VAL A 92 8.42 -0.73 -6.71
C VAL A 92 7.46 -1.12 -7.82
N GLY A 93 8.01 -1.51 -8.96
CA GLY A 93 7.24 -1.77 -10.17
C GLY A 93 8.02 -2.52 -11.25
N ILE A 94 7.61 -2.30 -12.50
CA ILE A 94 8.23 -2.91 -13.68
C ILE A 94 9.70 -2.48 -13.76
N GLY A 95 10.61 -3.44 -13.92
CA GLY A 95 12.05 -3.15 -14.02
C GLY A 95 12.62 -2.58 -12.72
N ILE A 96 12.15 -3.06 -11.57
CA ILE A 96 12.61 -2.61 -10.25
C ILE A 96 14.14 -2.59 -10.15
N ASN A 97 14.68 -1.55 -9.53
CA ASN A 97 16.11 -1.45 -9.26
C ASN A 97 16.58 -2.69 -8.45
N PRO A 98 17.62 -3.42 -8.89
CA PRO A 98 18.09 -4.62 -8.20
C PRO A 98 18.45 -4.40 -6.72
N LYS A 99 18.97 -3.22 -6.35
CA LYS A 99 19.27 -2.88 -4.95
C LYS A 99 18.00 -2.70 -4.13
N LEU A 100 16.97 -2.08 -4.71
CA LEU A 100 15.66 -1.91 -4.07
C LEU A 100 14.97 -3.27 -3.87
N ALA A 101 14.99 -4.11 -4.90
CA ALA A 101 14.48 -5.47 -4.81
C ALA A 101 15.20 -6.28 -3.73
N ALA A 102 16.53 -6.16 -3.62
CA ALA A 102 17.30 -6.81 -2.58
C ALA A 102 16.93 -6.29 -1.17
N ALA A 103 16.72 -4.98 -1.01
CA ALA A 103 16.29 -4.39 0.25
C ALA A 103 14.94 -4.94 0.71
N ILE A 104 13.95 -5.03 -0.20
CA ILE A 104 12.63 -5.63 0.08
C ILE A 104 12.77 -7.11 0.45
N LYS A 105 13.57 -7.88 -0.29
CA LYS A 105 13.81 -9.31 -0.01
C LYS A 105 14.52 -9.56 1.32
N GLN A 106 15.35 -8.63 1.77
CA GLN A 106 16.11 -8.75 3.01
C GLN A 106 15.42 -8.09 4.22
N ALA A 107 14.33 -7.35 3.98
CA ALA A 107 13.54 -6.75 5.03
C ALA A 107 13.03 -7.82 5.99
N ASP A 108 12.96 -7.51 7.28
CA ASP A 108 12.33 -8.40 8.27
C ASP A 108 10.86 -8.07 8.48
N VAL A 109 10.47 -6.80 8.32
CA VAL A 109 9.09 -6.33 8.28
C VAL A 109 8.82 -5.59 6.97
N VAL A 110 7.72 -5.92 6.30
CA VAL A 110 7.23 -5.18 5.13
C VAL A 110 5.85 -4.62 5.46
N LEU A 111 5.71 -3.29 5.40
CA LEU A 111 4.44 -2.59 5.57
C LEU A 111 3.88 -2.21 4.21
N LEU A 112 2.87 -2.95 3.75
CA LEU A 112 2.18 -2.71 2.50
C LEU A 112 0.89 -1.92 2.76
N ILE A 113 0.88 -0.63 2.38
CA ILE A 113 -0.25 0.27 2.65
C ILE A 113 -1.00 0.57 1.37
N GLY A 114 -2.28 0.21 1.34
CA GLY A 114 -3.21 0.43 0.22
C GLY A 114 -2.94 -0.44 -1.01
N GLY A 115 -1.74 -1.01 -1.16
CA GLY A 115 -1.38 -1.89 -2.27
C GLY A 115 -1.94 -3.30 -2.15
N ARG A 116 -2.15 -3.96 -3.29
CA ARG A 116 -2.49 -5.40 -3.39
C ARG A 116 -1.29 -6.29 -3.67
N MET A 117 -0.15 -5.68 -4.01
CA MET A 117 1.10 -6.35 -4.40
C MET A 117 0.88 -7.45 -5.46
N GLY A 118 0.12 -7.12 -6.50
CA GLY A 118 -0.14 -7.99 -7.65
C GLY A 118 1.11 -8.24 -8.52
N GLU A 119 0.93 -8.89 -9.66
CA GLU A 119 2.02 -9.37 -10.54
C GLU A 119 3.09 -8.30 -10.85
N MET A 120 2.68 -7.15 -11.39
CA MET A 120 3.62 -6.09 -11.79
C MET A 120 4.49 -5.54 -10.62
N PRO A 121 3.91 -5.03 -9.52
CA PRO A 121 4.72 -4.51 -8.41
C PRO A 121 5.46 -5.59 -7.61
N SER A 122 5.03 -6.85 -7.68
CA SER A 122 5.71 -7.97 -7.02
C SER A 122 6.85 -8.59 -7.83
N SER A 123 7.08 -8.09 -9.06
CA SER A 123 8.02 -8.69 -10.03
C SER A 123 7.74 -10.17 -10.22
N ASP A 124 6.55 -10.49 -10.74
CA ASP A 124 6.08 -11.86 -10.95
C ASP A 124 6.08 -12.69 -9.65
N TYR A 125 5.66 -12.08 -8.54
CA TYR A 125 5.60 -12.68 -7.20
C TYR A 125 6.96 -13.14 -6.67
N THR A 126 8.06 -12.53 -7.13
CA THR A 126 9.41 -12.86 -6.68
C THR A 126 9.93 -11.98 -5.56
N LEU A 127 9.33 -10.80 -5.31
CA LEU A 127 9.75 -9.90 -4.21
C LEU A 127 9.30 -10.39 -2.83
N LEU A 128 8.10 -10.95 -2.75
CA LEU A 128 7.54 -11.59 -1.57
C LEU A 128 7.05 -12.98 -1.97
N LYS A 129 7.39 -13.98 -1.17
CA LYS A 129 6.94 -15.35 -1.42
C LYS A 129 5.44 -15.44 -1.19
N SER A 130 4.72 -16.02 -2.15
CA SER A 130 3.29 -16.31 -2.04
C SER A 130 3.07 -17.82 -1.78
N PRO A 131 2.09 -18.21 -0.95
CA PRO A 131 1.22 -17.34 -0.15
C PRO A 131 1.85 -16.92 1.20
N TYR A 132 3.01 -17.47 1.56
CA TYR A 132 3.67 -17.22 2.85
C TYR A 132 4.97 -16.46 2.64
N PRO A 133 4.99 -15.12 2.85
CA PRO A 133 6.21 -14.34 2.80
C PRO A 133 7.21 -14.79 3.86
N ASP A 134 8.49 -14.63 3.57
CA ASP A 134 9.55 -14.88 4.56
C ASP A 134 9.66 -13.72 5.57
N GLN A 135 9.21 -12.52 5.18
CA GLN A 135 9.11 -11.32 6.00
C GLN A 135 7.81 -11.31 6.82
N ALA A 136 7.83 -10.59 7.95
CA ALA A 136 6.59 -10.23 8.64
C ALA A 136 5.84 -9.18 7.81
N LEU A 137 4.82 -9.62 7.08
CA LEU A 137 4.00 -8.75 6.24
C LEU A 137 2.88 -8.12 7.07
N VAL A 138 2.89 -6.79 7.16
CA VAL A 138 1.73 -6.00 7.58
C VAL A 138 1.02 -5.53 6.32
N HIS A 139 -0.24 -5.91 6.15
CA HIS A 139 -1.04 -5.55 4.99
C HIS A 139 -2.22 -4.68 5.41
N VAL A 140 -2.16 -3.40 5.05
CA VAL A 140 -3.23 -2.42 5.29
C VAL A 140 -3.99 -2.20 3.99
N HIS A 141 -5.28 -2.53 3.97
CA HIS A 141 -6.09 -2.35 2.77
C HIS A 141 -7.57 -2.12 3.12
N ALA A 142 -8.23 -1.21 2.39
CA ALA A 142 -9.62 -0.83 2.65
C ALA A 142 -10.67 -1.89 2.28
N ASP A 143 -10.29 -2.83 1.42
CA ASP A 143 -11.12 -3.97 1.04
C ASP A 143 -10.62 -5.22 1.77
N ALA A 144 -11.47 -5.77 2.65
CA ALA A 144 -11.18 -6.98 3.41
C ALA A 144 -10.97 -8.21 2.50
N GLY A 145 -11.53 -8.21 1.29
CA GLY A 145 -11.35 -9.30 0.33
C GLY A 145 -9.95 -9.39 -0.30
N GLU A 146 -9.13 -8.35 -0.13
CA GLU A 146 -7.72 -8.36 -0.56
C GLU A 146 -6.78 -8.88 0.54
N LEU A 147 -7.18 -8.74 1.81
CA LEU A 147 -6.40 -9.21 2.95
C LEU A 147 -6.40 -10.75 2.97
N GLY A 148 -5.23 -11.35 2.83
CA GLY A 148 -5.12 -12.81 2.73
C GLY A 148 -5.43 -13.38 1.34
N ARG A 149 -5.68 -12.56 0.31
CA ARG A 149 -6.05 -13.08 -1.01
C ARG A 149 -4.90 -13.80 -1.70
N VAL A 150 -3.75 -13.14 -1.77
CA VAL A 150 -2.52 -13.67 -2.40
C VAL A 150 -1.50 -14.03 -1.34
N TYR A 151 -1.23 -13.11 -0.42
CA TYR A 151 -0.27 -13.31 0.67
C TYR A 151 -1.03 -13.43 1.99
N ARG A 152 -0.55 -14.30 2.89
CA ARG A 152 -1.00 -14.40 4.28
C ARG A 152 -0.19 -13.42 5.12
N PRO A 153 -0.75 -12.26 5.49
CA PRO A 153 -0.01 -11.30 6.30
C PRO A 153 0.14 -11.80 7.73
N THR A 154 1.21 -11.38 8.39
CA THR A 154 1.37 -11.53 9.85
C THR A 154 0.36 -10.66 10.59
N LEU A 155 0.08 -9.46 10.06
CA LEU A 155 -0.96 -8.56 10.55
C LEU A 155 -1.75 -8.00 9.37
N ALA A 156 -3.06 -8.25 9.34
CA ALA A 156 -3.98 -7.65 8.40
C ALA A 156 -4.71 -6.49 9.08
N ILE A 157 -4.78 -5.33 8.44
CA ILE A 157 -5.54 -4.17 8.94
C ILE A 157 -6.52 -3.74 7.87
N ASN A 158 -7.81 -3.82 8.17
CA ASN A 158 -8.84 -3.34 7.27
C ASN A 158 -9.06 -1.84 7.50
N ALA A 159 -8.24 -1.02 6.85
CA ALA A 159 -8.33 0.43 6.92
C ALA A 159 -7.99 1.07 5.58
N SER A 160 -8.56 2.25 5.32
CA SER A 160 -8.08 3.09 4.23
C SER A 160 -6.79 3.82 4.66
N PRO A 161 -5.91 4.21 3.72
CA PRO A 161 -4.69 4.93 4.07
C PRO A 161 -4.93 6.30 4.75
N ALA A 162 -6.13 6.87 4.62
CA ALA A 162 -6.49 8.17 5.20
C ALA A 162 -7.16 8.07 6.59
N ALA A 163 -7.53 6.86 7.00
CA ALA A 163 -8.23 6.59 8.24
C ALA A 163 -7.32 6.66 9.48
#